data_AF-A0A958TMR8-F1
#
_entry.id   AF-A0A958TMR8-F1
#
_cell.length_a   1.000
_cell.length_b   1.000
_cell.length_c   1.000
_cell.angle_alpha   90.00
_cell.angle_beta   90.00
_cell.angle_gamma   90.00
#
_symmetry.space_group_name_H-M   'P 1'
#
loop_
_entity.id
_entity.type
_entity.pdbx_description
1 polymer ?
#
loop_
_entity_poly.entity_id
_entity_poly.type
_entity_poly.pdbx_seq_one_letter_code
_entity_poly.pdbx_strand_id
1 'polypeptide(L)'
;NIIPEYVFEYFKLNFIHRVEKFSAKNTVDSVRLEMISDMLIPISIEQNKISKILNNLNQKIHTEQQALAKYQQLKAGLLQDLLTGRVEVRV
;
A
#
# COMPACT_ATOMS: atom_id res chain seq x y z
N ASN A 1 0.17 -15.95 -19.93
CA ASN A 1 0.40 -16.06 -18.47
C ASN A 1 0.10 -14.70 -17.87
N ILE A 2 -0.88 -14.59 -16.97
CA ILE A 2 -1.29 -13.33 -16.33
C ILE A 2 -0.86 -13.41 -14.87
N ILE A 3 -0.12 -12.41 -14.40
CA ILE A 3 0.42 -12.39 -13.04
C ILE A 3 -0.51 -11.56 -12.14
N PRO A 4 -1.17 -12.16 -11.13
CA PRO A 4 -2.15 -11.45 -10.28
C PRO A 4 -1.59 -10.18 -9.62
N GLU A 5 -0.34 -10.21 -9.16
CA GLU A 5 0.32 -9.08 -8.51
C GLU A 5 0.54 -7.93 -9.50
N TYR A 6 0.91 -8.24 -10.75
CA TYR A 6 1.00 -7.23 -11.80
C TYR A 6 -0.37 -6.59 -12.07
N VAL A 7 -1.41 -7.43 -12.18
CA VAL A 7 -2.78 -6.98 -12.41
C VAL A 7 -3.24 -6.05 -11.30
N PHE A 8 -3.00 -6.43 -10.05
CA PHE A 8 -3.37 -5.63 -8.89
C PHE A 8 -2.71 -4.25 -8.92
N GLU A 9 -1.38 -4.21 -9.14
CA GLU A 9 -0.65 -2.94 -9.17
C GLU A 9 -1.03 -2.08 -10.37
N TYR A 10 -1.18 -2.68 -11.55
CA TYR A 10 -1.65 -1.99 -12.74
C TYR A 10 -3.06 -1.42 -12.56
N PHE A 11 -3.96 -2.22 -11.96
CA PHE A 11 -5.32 -1.80 -11.65
C PHE A 11 -5.29 -0.62 -10.68
N LYS A 12 -4.58 -0.75 -9.55
CA LYS A 12 -4.45 0.30 -8.53
C LYS A 12 -3.94 1.62 -9.11
N LEU A 13 -2.94 1.59 -9.99
CA LEU A 13 -2.37 2.80 -10.60
C LEU A 13 -3.33 3.50 -11.57
N ASN A 14 -4.15 2.75 -12.30
CA ASN A 14 -4.99 3.29 -13.37
C ASN A 14 -6.47 3.41 -13.00
N PHE A 15 -6.90 2.79 -11.89
CA PHE A 15 -8.31 2.66 -11.52
C PHE A 15 -9.00 4.01 -11.35
N ILE A 16 -8.42 4.92 -10.56
CA ILE A 16 -9.05 6.23 -10.31
C ILE A 16 -9.18 7.03 -11.60
N HIS A 17 -8.09 7.14 -12.38
CA HIS A 17 -8.12 7.84 -13.66
C HIS A 17 -9.17 7.24 -14.62
N ARG A 18 -9.27 5.90 -14.64
CA ARG A 18 -10.28 5.19 -15.43
C ARG A 18 -11.69 5.53 -14.95
N VAL A 19 -11.96 5.40 -13.66
CA VAL A 19 -13.28 5.66 -13.07
C VAL A 19 -13.71 7.12 -13.27
N GLU A 20 -12.80 8.07 -13.05
CA GLU A 20 -13.05 9.50 -13.24
C GLU A 20 -13.45 9.84 -14.68
N LYS A 21 -12.84 9.18 -15.68
CA LYS A 21 -13.19 9.37 -17.09
C LYS A 21 -14.65 9.04 -17.39
N PHE A 22 -15.24 8.08 -16.67
CA PHE A 22 -16.63 7.66 -16.84
C PHE A 22 -17.57 8.25 -15.78
N SER A 23 -17.04 9.04 -14.83
CA SER A 23 -17.85 9.69 -13.80
C SER A 23 -18.59 10.89 -14.39
N ALA A 24 -19.90 10.92 -14.17
CA ALA A 24 -20.76 12.02 -14.60
C ALA A 24 -20.81 13.19 -13.59
N LYS A 25 -20.02 13.14 -12.50
CA LYS A 25 -20.06 14.11 -11.37
C LYS A 25 -21.46 14.35 -10.82
N ASN A 26 -22.26 13.29 -10.69
CA ASN A 26 -23.56 13.34 -10.03
C ASN A 26 -23.39 13.33 -8.51
N THR A 27 -24.47 13.59 -7.76
CA THR A 27 -24.48 13.68 -6.28
C THR A 27 -23.99 12.41 -5.56
N VAL A 28 -23.95 11.26 -6.24
CA VAL A 28 -23.47 9.99 -5.68
C VAL A 28 -22.39 9.41 -6.59
N ASP A 29 -21.20 9.26 -6.04
CA ASP A 29 -20.11 8.53 -6.68
C ASP A 29 -20.39 7.03 -6.61
N SER A 30 -20.39 6.36 -7.77
CA SER A 30 -20.47 4.90 -7.85
C SER A 30 -19.60 4.37 -8.98
N VAL A 31 -18.99 3.21 -8.76
CA VAL A 31 -18.25 2.47 -9.78
C VAL A 31 -19.17 1.42 -10.37
N ARG A 32 -19.40 1.49 -11.69
CA ARG A 32 -20.19 0.51 -12.44
C ARG A 32 -19.26 -0.44 -13.19
N LEU A 33 -19.73 -1.67 -13.43
CA LEU A 33 -18.91 -2.73 -14.02
C LEU A 33 -18.31 -2.31 -15.36
N GLU A 34 -19.09 -1.67 -16.21
CA GLU A 34 -18.68 -1.18 -17.53
C GLU A 34 -17.54 -0.14 -17.49
N MET A 35 -17.33 0.52 -16.35
CA MET A 35 -16.23 1.48 -16.19
C MET A 35 -14.87 0.77 -16.15
N ILE A 36 -14.86 -0.49 -15.70
CA ILE A 36 -13.64 -1.27 -15.42
C ILE A 36 -13.53 -2.56 -16.22
N SER A 37 -14.63 -3.11 -16.76
CA SER A 37 -14.64 -4.40 -17.49
C SER A 37 -13.71 -4.39 -18.70
N ASP A 38 -13.62 -3.25 -19.38
CA ASP A 38 -12.87 -3.11 -20.64
C ASP A 38 -11.47 -2.53 -20.40
N MET A 39 -10.97 -2.66 -19.18
CA MET A 39 -9.63 -2.22 -18.84
C MET A 39 -8.60 -3.22 -19.36
N LEU A 40 -7.91 -2.82 -20.44
CA LEU A 40 -6.86 -3.65 -21.02
C LEU A 40 -5.68 -3.80 -20.07
N ILE A 41 -5.34 -5.04 -19.77
CA ILE A 41 -4.15 -5.40 -19.00
C ILE A 41 -3.04 -5.71 -20.00
N PRO A 42 -1.92 -4.97 -19.99
CA PRO A 42 -0.86 -5.17 -20.96
C PRO A 42 -0.18 -6.52 -20.70
N ILE A 43 -0.34 -7.49 -21.59
CA ILE A 43 0.31 -8.80 -21.52
C ILE A 43 1.75 -8.67 -22.03
N SER A 44 2.74 -8.89 -21.18
CA SER A 44 4.15 -8.76 -21.51
C SER A 44 4.99 -9.80 -20.78
N ILE A 45 6.09 -10.24 -21.40
CA ILE A 45 7.12 -11.06 -20.76
C ILE A 45 7.72 -10.33 -19.53
N GLU A 46 7.71 -9.00 -19.54
CA GLU A 46 8.25 -8.16 -18.47
C GLU A 46 7.41 -8.14 -17.20
N GLN A 47 6.14 -8.58 -17.25
CA GLN A 47 5.27 -8.61 -16.06
C GLN A 47 5.94 -9.32 -14.89
N ASN A 48 6.62 -10.46 -15.14
CA ASN A 48 7.33 -11.21 -14.10
C ASN A 48 8.42 -10.38 -13.41
N LYS A 49 9.20 -9.65 -14.21
CA LYS A 49 10.28 -8.81 -13.67
C LYS A 49 9.71 -7.66 -12.87
N ILE A 50 8.68 -6.99 -13.40
CA ILE A 50 8.01 -5.87 -12.74
C ILE A 50 7.38 -6.33 -11.42
N SER A 51 6.58 -7.40 -11.42
CA SER A 51 5.97 -7.96 -10.21
C SER A 51 7.01 -8.35 -9.16
N LYS A 52 8.12 -8.98 -9.57
CA LYS A 52 9.18 -9.34 -8.63
C LYS A 52 9.80 -8.11 -7.97
N ILE A 53 10.05 -7.05 -8.74
CA ILE A 53 10.60 -5.79 -8.20
C ILE A 53 9.59 -5.14 -7.24
N LEU A 54 8.34 -5.01 -7.65
CA LEU A 54 7.28 -4.40 -6.82
C LEU A 54 7.05 -5.18 -5.53
N ASN A 55 7.01 -6.51 -5.58
CA ASN A 55 6.86 -7.35 -4.40
C ASN A 55 8.01 -7.17 -3.41
N ASN A 56 9.26 -7.12 -3.88
CA ASN A 56 10.41 -6.86 -3.01
C ASN A 56 10.32 -5.48 -2.34
N LEU A 57 9.90 -4.45 -3.09
CA LEU A 57 9.72 -3.10 -2.55
C LEU A 57 8.60 -3.06 -1.51
N ASN A 58 7.45 -3.67 -1.79
CA ASN A 58 6.33 -3.76 -0.87
C ASN A 58 6.71 -4.51 0.41
N GLN A 59 7.46 -5.61 0.30
CA GLN A 59 7.98 -6.34 1.47
C GLN A 59 8.92 -5.46 2.30
N LYS A 60 9.83 -4.74 1.66
CA LYS A 60 10.73 -3.81 2.36
C LYS A 60 9.94 -2.74 3.10
N ILE A 61 8.99 -2.07 2.45
CA ILE A 61 8.13 -1.06 3.08
C ILE A 61 7.40 -1.66 4.28
N HIS A 62 6.85 -2.87 4.15
CA HIS A 62 6.14 -3.53 5.23
C HIS A 62 7.05 -3.79 6.44
N THR A 63 8.26 -4.30 6.21
CA THR A 63 9.26 -4.53 7.26
C THR A 63 9.63 -3.23 7.97
N GLU A 64 9.88 -2.15 7.23
CA GLU A 64 10.21 -0.85 7.81
C GLU A 64 9.04 -0.28 8.64
N GLN A 65 7.80 -0.43 8.18
CA GLN A 65 6.60 -0.01 8.91
C GLN A 65 6.44 -0.80 10.22
N GLN A 66 6.69 -2.11 10.20
CA GLN A 66 6.67 -2.93 11.41
C GLN A 66 7.76 -2.50 12.40
N ALA A 67 8.97 -2.24 11.92
CA ALA A 67 10.07 -1.74 12.74
C ALA A 67 9.73 -0.39 13.37
N LEU A 68 9.17 0.54 12.58
CA LEU A 68 8.70 1.84 13.07
C LEU A 68 7.65 1.68 14.17
N ALA A 69 6.63 0.85 13.96
CA ALA A 69 5.59 0.59 14.96
C ALA A 69 6.18 0.03 16.26
N LYS A 70 7.13 -0.91 16.15
CA LYS A 70 7.86 -1.45 17.31
C LYS A 70 8.64 -0.37 18.06
N TYR A 71 9.37 0.50 17.34
CA TYR A 71 10.12 1.58 17.98
C TYR A 71 9.21 2.61 18.65
N GLN A 72 8.05 2.91 18.06
CA GLN A 72 7.06 3.80 18.67
C GLN A 72 6.52 3.22 19.98
N GLN A 73 6.20 1.91 20.00
CA GLN A 73 5.76 1.23 21.22
C GLN A 73 6.86 1.20 22.28
N LEU A 74 8.10 0.88 21.89
CA LEU A 74 9.24 0.88 22.80
C LEU A 74 9.48 2.27 23.40
N LYS A 75 9.45 3.32 22.56
CA LYS A 75 9.60 4.71 23.02
C LYS A 75 8.52 5.07 24.03
N ALA A 76 7.26 4.69 23.78
CA ALA A 76 6.16 4.95 24.71
C ALA A 76 6.36 4.22 26.05
N GLY A 77 6.76 2.95 26.02
CA GLY A 77 7.06 2.17 27.23
C GLY A 77 8.22 2.76 28.04
N LEU A 78 9.32 3.11 27.38
CA LEU A 78 10.47 3.73 28.05
C LEU A 78 10.11 5.08 28.68
N LEU A 79 9.35 5.92 27.98
CA LEU A 79 8.86 7.18 28.55
C LEU A 79 7.98 6.94 29.78
N GLN A 80 7.13 5.92 29.75
CA GLN A 80 6.31 5.55 30.90
C GLN A 80 7.18 5.13 32.10
N ASP A 81 8.17 4.27 31.88
CA ASP A 81 9.07 3.81 32.94
C ASP A 81 9.88 4.96 33.55
N LEU A 82 10.31 5.92 32.74
CA LEU A 82 10.99 7.14 33.18
C LEU A 82 10.07 8.06 33.99
N LEU A 83 8.87 8.35 33.48
CA LEU A 83 7.93 9.27 34.14
C LEU A 83 7.31 8.69 35.41
N THR A 84 7.24 7.36 35.53
CA THR A 84 6.79 6.68 36.75
C THR A 84 7.90 6.41 37.74
N GLY A 85 9.16 6.76 37.42
CA GLY A 85 10.31 6.52 38.28
C GLY A 85 10.66 5.04 38.47
N ARG A 86 10.14 4.15 37.61
CA ARG A 86 10.54 2.73 37.60
C ARG A 86 11.99 2.57 37.17
N VAL A 87 12.45 3.45 36.29
CA VAL A 87 13.84 3.52 35.82
C VAL A 87 14.34 4.93 36.06
N GLU A 88 15.40 5.07 36.85
CA GLU A 88 16.08 6.35 37.08
C GLU A 88 17.16 6.59 36.02
N VAL A 89 17.21 7.81 35.48
CA VAL A 89 18.32 8.25 34.64
C VAL A 89 19.43 8.75 35.55
N ARG A 90 20.55 8.03 35.60
CA ARG A 90 21.77 8.56 36.20
C ARG A 90 22.42 9.49 35.19
N VAL A 91 22.47 10.78 35.54
CA VAL A 91 23.19 11.82 34.78
C VAL A 91 24.60 11.94 35.30
#